data_AF-Q800D0-F1
#
_entry.id   AF-Q800D0-F1
#
_cell.length_a   1.000
_cell.length_b   1.000
_cell.length_c   1.000
_cell.angle_alpha   90.00
_cell.angle_beta   90.00
_cell.angle_gamma   90.00
#
_symmetry.space_group_name_H-M   'P 1'
#
loop_
_entity.id
_entity.type
_entity.pdbx_description
1 polymer ?
#
loop_
_entity_poly.entity_id
_entity_poly.type
_entity_poly.pdbx_seq_one_letter_code
_entity_poly.pdbx_strand_id
1 'polypeptide(L)'
;SLLVFLLLPVLLVSCFLSQGAAMENQRLFNIAVNRVQHLHLMAQKMFNDFEVTLLPDERRQLNKIFLLDFCNSDSIVSPIDKHETQKSS
;
A
#
# COMPACT_ATOMS: atom_id res chain seq x y z
N SER A 1 -6.44 -40.73 27.57
CA SER A 1 -7.28 -40.88 26.36
C SER A 1 -8.41 -39.86 26.28
N LEU A 2 -9.29 -39.71 27.28
CA LEU A 2 -10.45 -38.79 27.22
C LEU A 2 -10.08 -37.31 26.99
N LEU A 3 -9.01 -36.82 27.64
CA LEU A 3 -8.52 -35.45 27.47
C LEU A 3 -8.08 -35.16 26.03
N VAL A 4 -7.46 -36.14 25.36
CA VAL A 4 -7.02 -36.03 23.97
C VAL A 4 -8.23 -35.96 23.02
N PHE A 5 -9.25 -36.79 23.27
CA PHE A 5 -10.50 -36.75 22.50
C PHE A 5 -11.28 -35.44 22.66
N LEU A 6 -11.13 -34.74 23.79
CA LEU A 6 -11.78 -33.44 24.02
C LEU A 6 -10.95 -32.25 23.50
N LEU A 7 -9.61 -32.29 23.62
CA LEU A 7 -8.74 -31.18 23.23
C LEU A 7 -8.42 -31.15 21.74
N LEU A 8 -8.32 -32.32 21.10
CA LEU A 8 -8.02 -32.43 19.67
C LEU A 8 -9.06 -31.73 18.77
N PRO A 9 -10.39 -31.91 18.94
CA PRO A 9 -11.37 -31.21 18.11
C PRO A 9 -11.35 -29.70 18.35
N VAL A 10 -11.10 -29.25 19.58
CA VAL A 10 -10.97 -27.82 19.91
C VAL A 10 -9.77 -27.21 19.17
N LEU A 11 -8.61 -27.85 19.22
CA LEU A 11 -7.40 -27.40 18.51
C LEU A 11 -7.60 -27.36 16.99
N LEU A 12 -8.28 -28.36 16.43
CA LEU A 12 -8.60 -28.40 15.00
C LEU A 12 -9.51 -27.24 14.61
N VAL A 13 -10.60 -27.01 15.35
CA VAL A 13 -11.53 -25.91 15.08
C VAL A 13 -10.83 -24.56 15.21
N SER A 14 -10.03 -24.35 16.26
CA SER A 14 -9.24 -23.12 16.42
C SER A 14 -8.25 -22.91 15.28
N CYS A 15 -7.58 -23.97 14.81
CA CYS A 15 -6.67 -23.91 13.67
C CYS A 15 -7.41 -23.53 12.38
N PHE A 16 -8.54 -24.19 12.07
CA PHE A 16 -9.37 -23.86 10.91
C PHE A 16 -9.87 -22.41 10.92
N LEU A 17 -10.35 -21.92 12.06
CA LEU A 17 -10.80 -20.53 12.19
C LEU A 17 -9.65 -19.53 12.00
N SER A 18 -8.48 -19.81 12.58
CA SER A 18 -7.29 -18.96 12.44
C SER A 18 -6.79 -18.90 10.99
N GLN A 19 -6.83 -20.02 10.27
CA GLN A 19 -6.49 -20.08 8.85
C GLN A 19 -7.48 -19.29 8.00
N GLY A 20 -8.78 -19.42 8.25
CA GLY A 20 -9.81 -18.66 7.55
C GLY A 20 -9.60 -17.15 7.70
N ALA A 21 -9.33 -16.68 8.91
CA ALA A 21 -9.05 -15.26 9.18
C ALA A 21 -7.75 -14.79 8.51
N ALA A 22 -6.68 -15.58 8.57
CA ALA A 22 -5.41 -15.26 7.93
C ALA A 22 -5.54 -15.18 6.39
N MET A 23 -6.27 -16.12 5.79
CA MET A 23 -6.54 -16.13 4.35
C MET A 23 -7.34 -14.91 3.90
N GLU A 24 -8.37 -14.51 4.67
CA GLU A 24 -9.16 -13.33 4.34
C GLU A 24 -8.33 -12.04 4.47
N ASN A 25 -7.51 -11.91 5.53
CA ASN A 25 -6.61 -10.76 5.67
C ASN A 25 -5.61 -10.67 4.51
N GLN A 26 -5.03 -11.80 4.09
CA GLN A 26 -4.14 -11.85 2.94
C GLN A 26 -4.87 -11.47 1.64
N ARG A 27 -6.12 -11.91 1.47
CA ARG A 27 -6.95 -11.55 0.31
C ARG A 27 -7.20 -10.04 0.26
N LEU A 28 -7.61 -9.44 1.39
CA LEU A 28 -7.85 -8.01 1.51
C LEU A 28 -6.57 -7.20 1.27
N PHE A 29 -5.44 -7.64 1.83
CA PHE A 29 -4.13 -7.03 1.60
C PHE A 29 -3.77 -7.03 0.10
N ASN A 30 -3.91 -8.17 -0.57
CA ASN A 30 -3.63 -8.29 -2.01
C ASN A 30 -4.54 -7.38 -2.85
N ILE A 31 -5.83 -7.28 -2.49
CA ILE A 31 -6.76 -6.36 -3.16
C ILE A 31 -6.30 -4.91 -2.98
N ALA A 32 -5.93 -4.53 -1.76
CA ALA A 32 -5.45 -3.17 -1.46
C ALA A 32 -4.17 -2.84 -2.24
N VAL A 33 -3.16 -3.73 -2.21
CA VAL A 33 -1.90 -3.56 -2.94
C VAL A 33 -2.15 -3.39 -4.44
N ASN A 34 -2.93 -4.27 -5.05
CA ASN A 34 -3.22 -4.21 -6.48
C ASN A 34 -3.94 -2.89 -6.85
N ARG A 35 -4.91 -2.46 -6.04
CA ARG A 35 -5.62 -1.19 -6.26
C ARG A 35 -4.69 0.01 -6.16
N VAL A 36 -3.85 0.08 -5.13
CA VAL A 36 -2.90 1.18 -4.94
C VAL A 36 -1.86 1.23 -6.05
N GLN A 37 -1.34 0.07 -6.47
CA GLN A 37 -0.42 -0.01 -7.61
C GLN A 37 -1.07 0.49 -8.91
N HIS A 38 -2.30 0.05 -9.19
CA HIS A 38 -3.02 0.52 -10.37
C HIS A 38 -3.29 2.03 -10.34
N LEU A 39 -3.68 2.58 -9.18
CA LEU A 39 -3.86 4.01 -8.98
C LEU A 39 -2.57 4.79 -9.22
N HIS A 40 -1.43 4.30 -8.69
CA HIS A 40 -0.14 4.93 -8.89
C HIS A 40 0.26 4.97 -10.38
N LEU A 41 0.13 3.84 -11.08
CA LEU A 41 0.43 3.76 -12.51
C LEU A 41 -0.48 4.67 -13.34
N MET A 42 -1.76 4.76 -12.98
CA MET A 42 -2.71 5.66 -13.63
C MET A 42 -2.33 7.13 -13.42
N ALA A 43 -2.01 7.52 -12.19
CA ALA A 43 -1.58 8.88 -11.86
C ALA A 43 -0.28 9.25 -12.59
N GLN A 44 0.70 8.35 -12.60
CA GLN A 44 1.96 8.53 -13.32
C GLN A 44 1.73 8.70 -14.83
N LYS A 45 0.84 7.88 -15.42
CA LYS A 45 0.49 8.00 -16.83
C LYS A 45 -0.16 9.34 -17.14
N MET A 46 -1.19 9.73 -16.37
CA MET A 46 -1.87 11.02 -16.54
C MET A 46 -0.90 12.19 -16.45
N PHE A 47 0.03 12.11 -15.49
CA PHE A 47 1.06 13.13 -15.32
C PHE A 47 2.00 13.21 -16.53
N ASN A 48 2.52 12.07 -16.99
CA ASN A 48 3.41 12.02 -18.15
C ASN A 48 2.71 12.50 -19.43
N ASP A 49 1.46 12.05 -19.64
CA ASP A 49 0.64 12.47 -20.79
C ASP A 49 0.43 13.99 -20.77
N PHE A 50 0.15 14.57 -19.60
CA PHE A 50 0.07 16.02 -19.43
C PHE A 50 1.42 16.70 -19.73
N GLU A 51 2.51 16.23 -19.13
CA GLU A 51 3.83 16.83 -19.27
C GLU A 51 4.32 16.88 -20.73
N VAL A 52 4.01 15.86 -21.53
CA VAL A 52 4.38 15.77 -22.94
C VAL A 52 3.60 16.78 -23.81
N THR A 53 2.41 17.19 -23.39
CA THR A 53 1.62 18.19 -24.12
C THR A 53 2.09 19.63 -23.91
N LEU A 54 2.92 19.88 -22.89
CA LEU A 54 3.40 21.20 -22.54
C LEU A 54 4.52 21.69 -23.47
N LEU A 55 4.53 22.99 -23.73
CA LEU A 55 5.66 23.65 -24.38
C LEU A 55 6.90 23.62 -23.47
N PRO A 56 8.12 23.72 -24.03
CA PRO A 56 9.36 23.65 -23.24
C PRO A 56 9.42 24.63 -22.06
N ASP A 57 8.87 25.84 -22.20
CA ASP A 57 8.85 26.84 -21.13
C ASP A 57 7.80 26.54 -20.05
N GLU A 58 6.64 26.00 -20.43
CA GLU A 58 5.61 25.54 -19.50
C GLU A 58 6.11 24.33 -18.70
N ARG A 59 6.83 23.41 -19.34
CA ARG A 59 7.47 22.27 -18.70
C ARG A 59 8.55 22.70 -17.69
N ARG A 60 9.33 23.75 -18.01
CA ARG A 60 10.29 24.36 -17.07
C ARG A 60 9.59 24.99 -15.87
N GLN A 61 8.42 25.61 -16.06
CA GLN A 61 7.62 26.14 -14.95
C GLN A 61 7.00 25.03 -14.10
N LEU A 62 6.46 23.97 -14.72
CA LEU A 62 5.92 22.81 -14.02
C LEU A 62 6.97 22.18 -13.10
N ASN A 63 8.19 21.96 -13.60
CA ASN A 63 9.31 21.44 -12.80
C ASN A 63 9.66 22.36 -11.61
N LYS A 64 9.52 23.68 -11.76
CA LYS A 64 9.72 24.63 -10.65
C LYS A 64 8.63 24.51 -9.60
N ILE A 65 7.38 24.25 -9.99
CA ILE A 65 6.26 24.05 -9.05
C ILE A 65 6.49 22.76 -8.23
N PHE A 66 6.98 21.69 -8.86
CA PHE A 66 7.35 20.46 -8.14
C PHE A 66 8.53 20.65 -7.17
N LEU A 67 9.47 21.54 -7.47
CA LEU A 67 10.58 21.89 -6.57
C LEU A 67 10.16 22.85 -5.44
N LEU A 68 8.96 23.42 -5.51
CA LEU A 68 8.44 24.41 -4.55
C LEU A 68 7.43 23.81 -3.55
N ASP A 69 7.23 22.49 -3.57
CA ASP A 69 6.52 21.66 -2.58
C ASP A 69 5.27 22.27 -1.93
N PHE A 70 4.10 21.90 -2.46
CA PHE A 70 2.85 21.96 -1.71
C PHE A 70 2.02 20.69 -1.97
N CYS A 71 2.59 19.51 -1.71
CA CYS A 71 1.74 18.36 -1.52
C CYS A 71 1.07 18.50 -0.15
N ASN A 72 -0.25 18.30 -0.08
CA ASN A 72 -0.97 18.35 1.21
C ASN A 72 -0.41 17.35 2.24
N SER A 73 0.33 16.34 1.77
CA SER A 73 1.04 15.34 2.57
C SER A 73 2.41 15.79 3.10
N ASP A 74 2.95 16.95 2.73
CA ASP A 74 4.33 17.34 3.11
C ASP A 74 4.50 17.52 4.63
N SER A 75 3.39 17.82 5.33
CA SER A 75 3.36 17.88 6.79
C SER A 75 3.37 16.49 7.47
N ILE A 76 3.17 15.41 6.71
CA ILE A 76 3.12 14.03 7.21
C ILE A 76 4.49 13.40 6.99
N VAL A 77 5.15 13.03 8.09
CA VAL A 77 6.41 12.30 8.05
C VAL A 77 6.17 10.94 7.39
N SER A 78 6.66 10.81 6.17
CA SER A 78 6.59 9.56 5.39
C SER A 78 7.96 8.89 5.42
N PRO A 79 8.04 7.57 5.64
CA PRO A 79 9.31 6.88 5.62
C PRO A 79 9.94 6.99 4.22
N ILE A 80 11.18 7.45 4.14
CA ILE A 80 11.88 7.66 2.86
C ILE A 80 12.65 6.42 2.41
N ASP A 81 12.81 5.43 3.31
CA ASP A 81 13.47 4.18 2.99
C ASP A 81 12.87 2.96 3.73
N LYS A 82 13.41 1.79 3.38
CA LYS A 82 12.98 0.50 3.93
C LYS A 82 13.24 0.38 5.45
N HIS A 83 14.34 0.91 5.96
CA HIS A 83 14.67 0.86 7.39
C HIS A 83 13.73 1.74 8.20
N GLU A 84 13.37 2.93 7.68
CA GLU A 84 12.36 3.78 8.31
C GLU A 84 10.98 3.13 8.30
N THR A 85 10.60 2.50 7.18
CA THR A 85 9.32 1.78 7.07
C THR A 85 9.21 0.63 8.09
N GLN A 86 10.33 -0.04 8.42
CA GLN A 86 10.33 -1.10 9.44
C GLN A 86 10.20 -0.58 10.87
N LYS A 87 10.57 0.69 11.11
CA LYS A 87 10.48 1.33 12.43
C LYS A 87 9.11 1.95 12.68
N SER A 88 8.36 2.29 11.63
CA SER A 88 7.00 2.79 11.77
C SER A 88 6.07 1.69 12.25
N SER A 89 5.32 1.94 13.34
CA SER A 89 4.26 1.10 13.89
C SER A 89 2.93 1.85 13.87
#